data_AF-A0A6M2C316-F1
#
_entry.id   AF-A0A6M2C316-F1
#
_cell.length_a   1.000
_cell.length_b   1.000
_cell.length_c   1.000
_cell.angle_alpha   90.00
_cell.angle_beta   90.00
_cell.angle_gamma   90.00
#
_symmetry.space_group_name_H-M   'P 1'
#
loop_
_entity.id
_entity.type
_entity.pdbx_description
1 polymer ?
#
loop_
_entity_poly.entity_id
_entity_poly.type
_entity_poly.pdbx_seq_one_letter_code
_entity_poly.pdbx_strand_id
1 'polypeptide(L)'
;MMRIKFLVFSLLFSLFSIGQPPASYTSVDARMSEIPKHLTSSTSSIANYINSNFKTDDDKIRAVYYWTASNISYNVENRYAVATAETIENKINKTLKTRSGTCGDYAAVFNDIANKVGVNTVVISGYTKQNGNVDALSHVWCASLIGNKWYLFDPTWASGYVDKGRFYKKMDDSYFKVNPSRMIATHMPFDYLWQFLNFPITNQEFYAGIGQVDKSKNRYDFQAEIANYNQLAEVGQLLSAKDRIEKNGVKNELIKKEIAYNTKKIDYLRESKAIADLNYIINLYQEGVTELNAFINYRNRQFKPLNSDAEIRKMIISPNNKLEYCQELLNNLERVGASNTSNINKIKKSLQETVQMARQHEAFTYNYLSKPIKARESLFYTSI
;
A
#
# COMPACT_ATOMS: atom_id res chain seq x y z
N MET A 1 72.88 35.87 41.54
CA MET A 1 72.56 34.78 40.58
C MET A 1 71.05 34.65 40.47
N MET A 2 70.44 35.30 39.49
CA MET A 2 68.99 35.41 39.33
C MET A 2 68.49 34.28 38.42
N ARG A 3 67.65 33.38 38.95
CA ARG A 3 67.11 32.22 38.22
C ARG A 3 65.93 32.66 37.35
N ILE A 4 66.11 32.64 36.03
CA ILE A 4 65.03 32.84 35.05
C ILE A 4 64.35 31.49 34.82
N LYS A 5 63.09 31.37 35.23
CA LYS A 5 62.24 30.21 34.94
C LYS A 5 61.60 30.40 33.56
N PHE A 6 61.99 29.58 32.58
CA PHE A 6 61.27 29.48 31.31
C PHE A 6 60.00 28.67 31.51
N LEU A 7 58.84 29.30 31.32
CA LEU A 7 57.54 28.65 31.29
C LEU A 7 57.23 28.30 29.83
N VAL A 8 57.36 27.02 29.47
CA VAL A 8 57.02 26.54 28.12
C VAL A 8 55.52 26.32 28.07
N PHE A 9 54.79 27.21 27.39
CA PHE A 9 53.36 27.06 27.13
C PHE A 9 53.19 26.16 25.90
N SER A 10 52.93 24.87 26.14
CA SER A 10 52.58 23.90 25.09
C SER A 10 51.18 24.22 24.55
N LEU A 11 51.12 24.94 23.43
CA LEU A 11 49.90 25.06 22.62
C LEU A 11 49.60 23.72 21.95
N LEU A 12 48.73 22.93 22.57
CA LEU A 12 48.07 21.77 21.95
C LEU A 12 47.10 22.31 20.89
N PHE A 13 47.58 22.47 19.65
CA PHE A 13 46.71 22.57 18.49
C PHE A 13 46.05 21.21 18.28
N SER A 14 44.86 21.02 18.86
CA SER A 14 43.93 19.99 18.42
C SER A 14 43.57 20.30 16.97
N LEU A 15 44.21 19.60 16.04
CA LEU A 15 43.78 19.51 14.65
C LEU A 15 42.36 18.94 14.65
N PHE A 16 41.35 19.81 14.68
CA PHE A 16 40.04 19.45 14.19
C PHE A 16 40.21 19.14 12.72
N SER A 17 40.34 17.86 12.42
CA SER A 17 40.18 17.35 11.07
C SER A 17 38.74 17.66 10.68
N ILE A 18 38.54 18.75 9.95
CA ILE A 18 37.30 19.01 9.24
C ILE A 18 37.23 17.88 8.21
N GLY A 19 36.51 16.81 8.56
CA GLY A 19 36.29 15.69 7.66
C GLY A 19 35.69 16.20 6.37
N GLN A 20 36.45 16.14 5.28
CA GLN A 20 35.86 16.26 3.96
C GLN A 20 34.80 15.15 3.81
N PRO A 21 33.65 15.41 3.15
CA PRO A 21 32.74 14.32 2.82
C PRO A 21 33.54 13.29 2.01
N PRO A 22 33.53 12.01 2.40
CA PRO A 22 34.44 11.06 1.80
C PRO A 22 34.14 10.92 0.31
N ALA A 23 35.19 10.73 -0.48
CA ALA A 23 35.14 10.19 -1.84
C ALA A 23 34.62 8.73 -1.80
N SER A 24 33.37 8.53 -1.34
CA SER A 24 33.01 7.35 -0.54
C SER A 24 32.41 6.19 -1.32
N TYR A 25 32.09 6.37 -2.60
CA TYR A 25 31.31 5.40 -3.37
C TYR A 25 31.93 5.01 -4.71
N THR A 26 33.10 5.53 -5.06
CA THR A 26 33.76 5.25 -6.34
C THR A 26 34.00 3.76 -6.56
N SER A 27 34.34 3.00 -5.51
CA SER A 27 34.51 1.55 -5.58
C SER A 27 33.20 0.81 -5.88
N VAL A 28 32.10 1.24 -5.24
CA VAL A 28 30.75 0.69 -5.48
C VAL A 28 30.33 0.96 -6.93
N ASP A 29 30.47 2.20 -7.38
CA ASP A 29 30.10 2.63 -8.72
C ASP A 29 30.93 1.91 -9.79
N ALA A 30 32.25 1.83 -9.61
CA ALA A 30 33.13 1.07 -10.50
C ALA A 30 32.69 -0.39 -10.61
N ARG A 31 32.42 -1.04 -9.47
CA ARG A 31 31.99 -2.44 -9.45
C ARG A 31 30.61 -2.64 -10.09
N MET A 32 29.71 -1.67 -9.96
CA MET A 32 28.40 -1.70 -10.60
C MET A 32 28.47 -1.37 -12.09
N SER A 33 29.42 -0.57 -12.54
CA SER A 33 29.67 -0.32 -13.98
C SER A 33 30.06 -1.59 -14.74
N GLU A 34 30.61 -2.57 -14.03
CA GLU A 34 31.09 -3.85 -14.58
C GLU A 34 30.05 -4.98 -14.50
N ILE A 35 28.82 -4.70 -14.04
CA ILE A 35 27.79 -5.74 -13.91
C ILE A 35 27.57 -6.46 -15.26
N PRO A 36 27.69 -7.81 -15.31
CA PRO A 36 27.48 -8.55 -16.54
C PRO A 36 26.07 -8.33 -17.12
N LYS A 37 25.96 -8.05 -18.42
CA LYS A 37 24.68 -7.73 -19.08
C LYS A 37 23.58 -8.76 -18.81
N HIS A 38 23.90 -10.06 -18.77
CA HIS A 38 22.93 -11.12 -18.53
C HIS A 38 22.32 -11.08 -17.11
N LEU A 39 22.99 -10.45 -16.14
CA LEU A 39 22.49 -10.22 -14.78
C LEU A 39 21.61 -8.97 -14.64
N THR A 40 21.42 -8.21 -15.72
CA THR A 40 20.64 -6.96 -15.71
C THR A 40 19.21 -7.12 -16.23
N SER A 41 18.79 -8.35 -16.53
CA SER A 41 17.50 -8.69 -17.16
C SER A 41 16.31 -8.70 -16.20
N SER A 42 16.56 -8.86 -14.90
CA SER A 42 15.54 -8.80 -13.85
C SER A 42 16.09 -8.05 -12.63
N THR A 43 15.21 -7.44 -11.85
CA THR A 43 15.59 -6.82 -10.57
C THR A 43 16.13 -7.83 -9.57
N SER A 44 15.64 -9.07 -9.59
CA SER A 44 16.16 -10.16 -8.76
C SER A 44 17.62 -10.49 -9.11
N SER A 45 17.98 -10.57 -10.39
CA SER A 45 19.36 -10.80 -10.82
C SER A 45 20.29 -9.66 -10.41
N ILE A 46 19.83 -8.41 -10.54
CA ILE A 46 20.59 -7.22 -10.13
C ILE A 46 20.79 -7.24 -8.60
N ALA A 47 19.72 -7.49 -7.84
CA ALA A 47 19.79 -7.57 -6.38
C ALA A 47 20.72 -8.68 -5.90
N ASN A 48 20.70 -9.86 -6.53
CA ASN A 48 21.61 -10.96 -6.22
C ASN A 48 23.08 -10.59 -6.47
N TYR A 49 23.36 -9.89 -7.57
CA TYR A 49 24.70 -9.35 -7.84
C TYR A 49 25.12 -8.35 -6.75
N ILE A 50 24.24 -7.41 -6.39
CA ILE A 50 24.50 -6.43 -5.34
C ILE A 50 24.80 -7.12 -3.99
N ASN A 51 23.96 -8.06 -3.56
CA ASN A 51 24.15 -8.80 -2.30
C ASN A 51 25.43 -9.65 -2.26
N SER A 52 25.87 -10.14 -3.41
CA SER A 52 27.11 -10.91 -3.53
C SER A 52 28.37 -10.03 -3.38
N ASN A 53 28.29 -8.78 -3.82
CA ASN A 53 29.44 -7.86 -3.86
C ASN A 53 29.49 -6.85 -2.70
N PHE A 54 28.35 -6.52 -2.08
CA PHE A 54 28.25 -5.49 -1.05
C PHE A 54 27.57 -6.01 0.21
N LYS A 55 28.05 -5.57 1.38
CA LYS A 55 27.59 -6.06 2.69
C LYS A 55 26.75 -5.05 3.44
N THR A 56 27.13 -3.78 3.41
CA THR A 56 26.44 -2.72 4.16
C THR A 56 25.22 -2.22 3.39
N ASP A 57 24.18 -1.78 4.11
CA ASP A 57 23.00 -1.16 3.51
C ASP A 57 23.36 0.08 2.69
N ASP A 58 24.42 0.78 3.11
CA ASP A 58 24.91 2.00 2.47
C ASP A 58 25.54 1.73 1.09
N ASP A 59 26.41 0.71 1.00
CA ASP A 59 26.98 0.27 -0.27
C ASP A 59 25.90 -0.30 -1.20
N LYS A 60 24.98 -1.09 -0.63
CA LYS A 60 23.87 -1.68 -1.39
C LYS A 60 22.97 -0.61 -1.98
N ILE A 61 22.52 0.37 -1.19
CA ILE A 61 21.64 1.41 -1.71
C ILE A 61 22.36 2.32 -2.70
N ARG A 62 23.67 2.55 -2.53
CA ARG A 62 24.49 3.21 -3.56
C ARG A 62 24.51 2.42 -4.86
N ALA A 63 24.72 1.11 -4.79
CA ALA A 63 24.72 0.26 -5.96
C ALA A 63 23.37 0.29 -6.71
N VAL A 64 22.25 0.29 -5.98
CA VAL A 64 20.90 0.43 -6.56
C VAL A 64 20.72 1.79 -7.23
N TYR A 65 21.14 2.87 -6.56
CA TYR A 65 21.07 4.23 -7.06
C TYR A 65 21.88 4.39 -8.35
N TYR A 66 23.15 4.00 -8.32
CA TYR A 66 24.04 4.05 -9.47
C TYR A 66 23.48 3.25 -10.63
N TRP A 67 23.07 2.00 -10.39
CA TRP A 67 22.56 1.14 -11.46
C TRP A 67 21.33 1.76 -12.12
N THR A 68 20.36 2.22 -11.32
CA THR A 68 19.10 2.78 -11.84
C THR A 68 19.35 4.05 -12.67
N ALA A 69 20.09 5.02 -12.12
CA ALA A 69 20.33 6.31 -12.77
C ALA A 69 21.26 6.19 -14.00
N SER A 70 22.23 5.28 -13.99
CA SER A 70 23.16 5.08 -15.11
C SER A 70 22.62 4.19 -16.22
N ASN A 71 21.68 3.27 -15.94
CA ASN A 71 21.19 2.29 -16.93
C ASN A 71 19.84 2.63 -17.55
N ILE A 72 19.07 3.56 -16.98
CA ILE A 72 17.78 3.99 -17.53
C ILE A 72 17.94 5.39 -18.15
N SER A 73 17.23 5.65 -19.24
CA SER A 73 17.16 6.97 -19.90
C SER A 73 15.74 7.54 -19.86
N TYR A 74 15.63 8.82 -19.52
CA TYR A 74 14.32 9.45 -19.32
C TYR A 74 13.54 9.55 -20.63
N ASN A 75 12.32 9.02 -20.62
CA ASN A 75 11.43 9.03 -21.76
C ASN A 75 10.65 10.35 -21.81
N VAL A 76 11.18 11.33 -22.54
CA VAL A 76 10.57 12.66 -22.65
C VAL A 76 9.21 12.63 -23.35
N GLU A 77 9.02 11.76 -24.34
CA GLU A 77 7.77 11.65 -25.11
C GLU A 77 6.63 11.11 -24.25
N ASN A 78 6.91 10.11 -23.42
CA ASN A 78 5.93 9.47 -22.55
C ASN A 78 5.69 10.19 -21.21
N ARG A 79 6.31 11.34 -20.95
CA ARG A 79 6.15 12.06 -19.66
C ARG A 79 4.72 12.55 -19.38
N TYR A 80 3.90 12.68 -20.43
CA TYR A 80 2.48 13.05 -20.33
C TYR A 80 1.54 11.85 -20.45
N ALA A 81 2.07 10.64 -20.66
CA ALA A 81 1.24 9.47 -20.81
C ALA A 81 0.46 9.23 -19.52
N VAL A 82 -0.85 9.05 -19.66
CA VAL A 82 -1.70 8.62 -18.55
C VAL A 82 -1.25 7.22 -18.14
N ALA A 83 -1.06 7.00 -16.84
CA ALA A 83 -0.72 5.68 -16.32
C ALA A 83 -1.71 4.64 -16.86
N THR A 84 -1.20 3.73 -17.70
CA THR A 84 -2.01 2.60 -18.19
C THR A 84 -2.28 1.65 -17.02
N ALA A 85 -3.35 0.85 -17.11
CA ALA A 85 -3.71 -0.15 -16.10
C ALA A 85 -2.73 -1.36 -16.07
N GLU A 86 -1.44 -1.12 -16.30
CA GLU A 86 -0.39 -2.14 -16.23
C GLU A 86 0.03 -2.40 -14.78
N THR A 87 0.38 -3.64 -14.47
CA THR A 87 0.90 -4.01 -13.15
C THR A 87 2.30 -3.39 -12.93
N ILE A 88 2.68 -3.18 -11.67
CA ILE A 88 4.02 -2.69 -11.32
C ILE A 88 5.11 -3.62 -11.88
N GLU A 89 4.88 -4.94 -11.86
CA GLU A 89 5.81 -5.92 -12.44
C GLU A 89 5.99 -5.73 -13.94
N ASN A 90 4.91 -5.56 -14.69
CA ASN A 90 4.98 -5.31 -16.14
C ASN A 90 5.72 -4.02 -16.45
N LYS A 91 5.47 -2.98 -15.64
CA LYS A 91 6.16 -1.68 -15.74
C LYS A 91 7.66 -1.86 -15.54
N ILE A 92 8.09 -2.51 -14.46
CA ILE A 92 9.50 -2.82 -14.18
C ILE A 92 10.13 -3.62 -15.33
N ASN A 93 9.50 -4.71 -15.75
CA ASN A 93 10.02 -5.57 -16.82
C ASN A 93 10.18 -4.81 -18.14
N LYS A 94 9.22 -3.95 -18.47
CA LYS A 94 9.29 -3.06 -19.64
C LYS A 94 10.47 -2.10 -19.51
N THR A 95 10.64 -1.42 -18.38
CA THR A 95 11.77 -0.49 -18.16
C THR A 95 13.12 -1.19 -18.23
N LEU A 96 13.25 -2.39 -17.67
CA LEU A 96 14.48 -3.18 -17.76
C LEU A 96 14.80 -3.55 -19.21
N LYS A 97 13.79 -3.93 -19.99
CA LYS A 97 13.95 -4.32 -21.39
C LYS A 97 14.28 -3.12 -22.29
N THR A 98 13.58 -2.00 -22.13
CA THR A 98 13.74 -0.82 -23.00
C THR A 98 14.87 0.10 -22.55
N ARG A 99 15.32 -0.03 -21.29
CA ARG A 99 16.23 0.92 -20.63
C ARG A 99 15.72 2.35 -20.67
N SER A 100 14.40 2.52 -20.68
CA SER A 100 13.76 3.83 -20.78
C SER A 100 12.45 3.90 -19.99
N GLY A 101 12.21 5.05 -19.36
CA GLY A 101 11.01 5.27 -18.54
C GLY A 101 10.85 6.72 -18.06
N THR A 102 9.72 6.98 -17.43
CA THR A 102 9.34 8.20 -16.71
C THR A 102 9.76 8.13 -15.24
N CYS A 103 9.56 9.19 -14.45
CA CYS A 103 9.94 9.21 -13.03
C CYS A 103 9.36 8.03 -12.22
N GLY A 104 8.10 7.65 -12.48
CA GLY A 104 7.49 6.51 -11.83
C GLY A 104 8.07 5.15 -12.25
N ASP A 105 8.73 5.04 -13.40
CA ASP A 105 9.44 3.82 -13.84
C ASP A 105 10.77 3.69 -13.11
N TYR A 106 11.53 4.78 -13.02
CA TYR A 106 12.78 4.83 -12.25
C TYR A 106 12.54 4.49 -10.78
N ALA A 107 11.54 5.11 -10.16
CA ALA A 107 11.20 4.87 -8.76
C ALA A 107 10.75 3.41 -8.52
N ALA A 108 9.95 2.82 -9.42
CA ALA A 108 9.53 1.43 -9.31
C ALA A 108 10.71 0.45 -9.37
N VAL A 109 11.62 0.64 -10.31
CA VAL A 109 12.83 -0.19 -10.45
C VAL A 109 13.76 -0.03 -9.25
N PHE A 110 14.03 1.22 -8.82
CA PHE A 110 14.84 1.50 -7.63
C PHE A 110 14.25 0.81 -6.39
N ASN A 111 12.96 1.02 -6.14
CA ASN A 111 12.26 0.49 -4.98
C ASN A 111 12.30 -1.03 -4.92
N ASP A 112 12.04 -1.69 -6.06
CA ASP A 112 11.99 -3.15 -6.12
C ASP A 112 13.37 -3.78 -5.92
N ILE A 113 14.44 -3.21 -6.50
CA ILE A 113 15.81 -3.69 -6.25
C ILE A 113 16.22 -3.42 -4.80
N ALA A 114 15.96 -2.22 -4.27
CA ALA A 114 16.34 -1.83 -2.91
C ALA A 114 15.73 -2.76 -1.84
N ASN A 115 14.43 -3.06 -1.97
CA ASN A 115 13.76 -4.00 -1.06
C ASN A 115 14.31 -5.43 -1.21
N LYS A 116 14.65 -5.88 -2.43
CA LYS A 116 15.28 -7.19 -2.68
C LYS A 116 16.70 -7.32 -2.11
N VAL A 117 17.42 -6.22 -1.91
CA VAL A 117 18.74 -6.22 -1.24
C VAL A 117 18.65 -6.05 0.28
N GLY A 118 17.43 -5.97 0.82
CA GLY A 118 17.13 -5.88 2.25
C GLY A 118 17.06 -4.46 2.80
N VAL A 119 17.08 -3.44 1.94
CA VAL A 119 16.94 -2.04 2.35
C VAL A 119 15.47 -1.65 2.24
N ASN A 120 14.83 -1.34 3.36
CA ASN A 120 13.42 -0.94 3.38
C ASN A 120 13.26 0.40 2.64
N THR A 121 12.59 0.36 1.49
CA THR A 121 12.40 1.50 0.60
C THR A 121 10.92 1.64 0.25
N VAL A 122 10.47 2.89 0.18
CA VAL A 122 9.11 3.27 -0.23
C VAL A 122 9.15 4.20 -1.44
N VAL A 123 8.11 4.14 -2.27
CA VAL A 123 7.86 5.09 -3.36
C VAL A 123 7.01 6.24 -2.85
N ILE A 124 7.34 7.46 -3.26
CA ILE A 124 6.65 8.69 -2.84
C ILE A 124 6.18 9.42 -4.08
N SER A 125 4.88 9.74 -4.11
CA SER A 125 4.26 10.61 -5.11
C SER A 125 4.14 12.04 -4.59
N GLY A 126 4.35 13.01 -5.49
CA GLY A 126 4.22 14.42 -5.16
C GLY A 126 4.43 15.30 -6.37
N TYR A 127 5.01 16.46 -6.13
CA TYR A 127 5.36 17.43 -7.16
C TYR A 127 6.64 18.16 -6.80
N THR A 128 7.28 18.75 -7.80
CA THR A 128 8.57 19.42 -7.66
C THR A 128 8.46 20.91 -7.92
N LYS A 129 9.49 21.66 -7.50
CA LYS A 129 9.70 23.03 -7.95
C LYS A 129 11.13 23.25 -8.41
N GLN A 130 11.27 24.02 -9.48
CA GLN A 130 12.54 24.43 -10.07
C GLN A 130 12.54 25.94 -10.27
N ASN A 131 13.64 26.60 -9.90
CA ASN A 131 13.77 28.06 -9.98
C ASN A 131 12.60 28.81 -9.29
N GLY A 132 12.11 28.27 -8.17
CA GLY A 132 11.00 28.83 -7.40
C GLY A 132 9.60 28.52 -7.96
N ASN A 133 9.50 27.90 -9.14
CA ASN A 133 8.23 27.61 -9.81
C ASN A 133 7.87 26.13 -9.67
N VAL A 134 6.62 25.85 -9.30
CA VAL A 134 6.12 24.47 -9.23
C VAL A 134 5.95 23.91 -10.64
N ASP A 135 6.45 22.69 -10.83
CA ASP A 135 6.35 21.98 -12.10
C ASP A 135 4.90 21.58 -12.40
N ALA A 136 4.53 21.60 -13.69
CA ALA A 136 3.17 21.29 -14.14
C ALA A 136 2.83 19.79 -14.06
N LEU A 137 3.84 18.93 -13.87
CA LEU A 137 3.70 17.48 -13.77
C LEU A 137 3.94 17.02 -12.35
N SER A 138 3.25 15.95 -11.97
CA SER A 138 3.61 15.22 -10.76
C SER A 138 4.98 14.56 -10.93
N HIS A 139 5.60 14.26 -9.80
CA HIS A 139 6.89 13.59 -9.75
C HIS A 139 6.85 12.44 -8.76
N VAL A 140 7.73 11.47 -8.96
CA VAL A 140 7.81 10.25 -8.15
C VAL A 140 9.26 9.94 -7.84
N TRP A 141 9.56 9.71 -6.57
CA TRP A 141 10.89 9.41 -6.06
C TRP A 141 10.81 8.33 -4.96
N CYS A 142 11.94 8.04 -4.31
CA CYS A 142 12.02 7.00 -3.28
C CYS A 142 12.55 7.56 -1.95
N ALA A 143 12.26 6.85 -0.87
CA ALA A 143 12.94 7.02 0.40
C ALA A 143 13.31 5.66 1.00
N SER A 144 14.45 5.59 1.67
CA SER A 144 14.94 4.36 2.28
C SER A 144 15.27 4.57 3.76
N LEU A 145 14.94 3.59 4.59
CA LEU A 145 15.28 3.55 6.00
C LEU A 145 16.68 2.94 6.16
N ILE A 146 17.66 3.74 6.56
CA ILE A 146 19.06 3.34 6.72
C ILE A 146 19.52 3.78 8.11
N GLY A 147 19.95 2.83 8.95
CA GLY A 147 20.39 3.12 10.32
C GLY A 147 19.33 3.87 11.13
N ASN A 148 18.07 3.43 11.05
CA ASN A 148 16.88 4.02 11.70
C ASN A 148 16.56 5.46 11.27
N LYS A 149 17.11 5.94 10.16
CA LYS A 149 16.82 7.26 9.60
C LYS A 149 16.33 7.14 8.16
N TRP A 150 15.32 7.93 7.83
CA TRP A 150 14.81 8.02 6.47
C TRP A 150 15.67 9.00 5.66
N TYR A 151 16.07 8.56 4.48
CA TYR A 151 16.78 9.37 3.48
C TYR A 151 16.06 9.29 2.14
N LEU A 152 16.09 10.37 1.37
CA LEU A 152 15.40 10.48 0.09
C LEU A 152 16.37 10.27 -1.08
N PHE A 153 15.83 9.70 -2.15
CA PHE A 153 16.55 9.35 -3.36
C PHE A 153 15.69 9.71 -4.57
N ASP A 154 16.23 10.49 -5.49
CA ASP A 154 15.60 10.70 -6.80
C ASP A 154 16.49 10.11 -7.91
N PRO A 155 16.26 8.84 -8.30
CA PRO A 155 17.01 8.22 -9.39
C PRO A 155 16.74 8.85 -10.76
N THR A 156 15.66 9.63 -10.92
CA THR A 156 15.32 10.29 -12.17
C THR A 156 16.17 11.53 -12.37
N TRP A 157 16.15 12.46 -11.42
CA TRP A 157 16.98 13.68 -11.47
C TRP A 157 18.46 13.36 -11.32
N ALA A 158 18.80 12.26 -10.62
CA ALA A 158 20.16 11.71 -10.61
C ALA A 158 20.66 11.26 -11.98
N SER A 159 19.77 10.88 -12.91
CA SER A 159 20.17 10.31 -14.19
C SER A 159 20.58 11.36 -15.22
N GLY A 160 20.18 12.62 -15.03
CA GLY A 160 20.43 13.70 -15.95
C GLY A 160 19.33 14.75 -15.95
N TYR A 161 19.26 15.53 -17.03
CA TYR A 161 18.32 16.63 -17.17
C TYR A 161 17.71 16.67 -18.57
N VAL A 162 16.58 17.38 -18.70
CA VAL A 162 15.95 17.65 -19.98
C VAL A 162 16.26 19.08 -20.40
N ASP A 163 16.86 19.25 -21.56
CA ASP A 163 17.06 20.56 -22.19
C ASP A 163 16.45 20.57 -23.59
N LYS A 164 15.65 21.59 -23.89
CA LYS A 164 14.92 21.78 -25.16
C LYS A 164 14.20 20.51 -25.65
N GLY A 165 13.57 19.78 -24.73
CA GLY A 165 12.79 18.57 -25.05
C GLY A 165 13.64 17.31 -25.31
N ARG A 166 14.95 17.36 -25.10
CA ARG A 166 15.85 16.20 -25.18
C ARG A 166 16.45 15.89 -23.81
N PHE A 167 16.51 14.60 -23.47
CA PHE A 167 17.18 14.13 -22.27
C PHE A 167 18.69 14.02 -22.49
N TYR A 168 19.46 14.51 -21.52
CA TYR A 168 20.92 14.42 -21.47
C TYR A 168 21.32 13.68 -20.19
N LYS A 169 21.96 12.52 -20.36
CA LYS A 169 22.44 11.71 -19.24
C LYS A 169 23.63 12.40 -18.56
N LYS A 170 23.51 12.61 -17.25
CA LYS A 170 24.56 13.16 -16.40
C LYS A 170 24.27 12.73 -14.97
N MET A 171 25.12 11.87 -14.44
CA MET A 171 24.97 11.40 -13.06
C MET A 171 25.07 12.59 -12.08
N ASP A 172 24.14 12.69 -11.14
CA ASP A 172 24.09 13.77 -10.15
C ASP A 172 23.83 13.23 -8.74
N ASP A 173 24.91 13.13 -7.95
CA ASP A 173 24.88 12.63 -6.58
C ASP A 173 24.17 13.56 -5.58
N SER A 174 23.75 14.76 -5.98
CA SER A 174 22.98 15.66 -5.10
C SER A 174 21.60 15.09 -4.71
N TYR A 175 21.14 14.07 -5.44
CA TYR A 175 19.91 13.32 -5.18
C TYR A 175 20.13 11.95 -4.52
N PHE A 176 21.33 11.67 -4.02
CA PHE A 176 21.66 10.46 -3.27
C PHE A 176 21.60 10.72 -1.76
N LYS A 177 20.84 9.89 -1.03
CA LYS A 177 20.78 9.89 0.44
C LYS A 177 20.51 11.29 1.03
N VAL A 178 19.57 12.01 0.41
CA VAL A 178 19.25 13.40 0.76
C VAL A 178 18.51 13.44 2.10
N ASN A 179 18.90 14.35 2.98
CA ASN A 179 18.17 14.57 4.23
C ASN A 179 16.76 15.14 3.94
N PRO A 180 15.71 14.67 4.63
CA PRO A 180 14.36 15.22 4.55
C PRO A 180 14.26 16.74 4.55
N SER A 181 14.99 17.42 5.45
CA SER A 181 14.93 18.88 5.58
C SER A 181 15.57 19.62 4.41
N ARG A 182 16.38 18.95 3.60
CA ARG A 182 16.96 19.50 2.37
C ARG A 182 16.09 19.15 1.16
N MET A 183 15.59 17.92 1.09
CA MET A 183 14.80 17.44 -0.05
C MET A 183 13.48 18.20 -0.19
N ILE A 184 12.85 18.57 0.95
CA ILE A 184 11.58 19.30 0.98
C ILE A 184 11.64 20.70 0.33
N ALA A 185 12.85 21.23 0.10
CA ALA A 185 13.02 22.49 -0.60
C ALA A 185 12.59 22.39 -2.08
N THR A 186 12.73 21.22 -2.70
CA THR A 186 12.41 21.01 -4.12
C THR A 186 11.36 19.94 -4.37
N HIS A 187 11.19 18.96 -3.46
CA HIS A 187 10.27 17.84 -3.61
C HIS A 187 9.22 17.85 -2.52
N MET A 188 7.95 18.06 -2.90
CA MET A 188 6.83 18.12 -1.99
C MET A 188 5.95 16.88 -2.15
N PRO A 189 5.95 15.93 -1.20
CA PRO A 189 5.01 14.82 -1.19
C PRO A 189 3.56 15.31 -1.20
N PHE A 190 2.65 14.57 -1.84
CA PHE A 190 1.22 14.87 -1.69
C PHE A 190 0.76 14.68 -0.25
N ASP A 191 1.09 13.53 0.34
CA ASP A 191 0.82 13.20 1.73
C ASP A 191 2.02 13.60 2.61
N TYR A 192 1.79 14.51 3.57
CA TYR A 192 2.86 15.05 4.40
C TYR A 192 3.53 14.01 5.31
N LEU A 193 2.94 12.81 5.50
CA LEU A 193 3.58 11.69 6.19
C LEU A 193 4.97 11.40 5.61
N TRP A 194 5.07 11.47 4.29
CA TRP A 194 6.28 11.14 3.54
C TRP A 194 7.27 12.31 3.39
N GLN A 195 7.05 13.41 4.12
CA GLN A 195 8.08 14.43 4.28
C GLN A 195 9.18 13.95 5.22
N PHE A 196 8.90 13.02 6.14
CA PHE A 196 9.80 12.58 7.22
C PHE A 196 10.30 13.74 8.09
N LEU A 197 9.44 14.73 8.30
CA LEU A 197 9.71 15.90 9.13
C LEU A 197 8.85 15.86 10.37
N ASN A 198 9.46 16.14 11.53
CA ASN A 198 8.73 16.28 12.79
C ASN A 198 7.92 17.59 12.85
N PHE A 199 8.12 18.52 11.93
CA PHE A 199 7.29 19.71 11.76
C PHE A 199 7.08 19.88 10.25
N PRO A 200 6.11 19.17 9.67
CA PRO A 200 5.88 19.20 8.23
C PRO A 200 5.53 20.62 7.77
N ILE A 201 5.95 20.94 6.55
CA ILE A 201 5.54 22.18 5.90
C ILE A 201 4.26 21.93 5.10
N THR A 202 3.43 22.95 5.02
CA THR A 202 2.21 22.96 4.23
C THR A 202 2.50 23.23 2.76
N ASN A 203 1.53 22.94 1.90
CA ASN A 203 1.62 23.34 0.49
C ASN A 203 1.72 24.87 0.35
N GLN A 204 1.09 25.65 1.24
CA GLN A 204 1.22 27.10 1.23
C GLN A 204 2.67 27.56 1.48
N GLU A 205 3.35 26.96 2.46
CA GLU A 205 4.73 27.30 2.81
C GLU A 205 5.71 26.89 1.72
N PHE A 206 5.49 25.71 1.11
CA PHE A 206 6.31 25.24 -0.01
C PHE A 206 6.28 26.22 -1.20
N TYR A 207 5.09 26.76 -1.53
CA TYR A 207 4.91 27.79 -2.55
C TYR A 207 5.51 29.15 -2.15
N ALA A 208 5.47 29.50 -0.87
CA ALA A 208 6.09 30.72 -0.35
C ALA A 208 7.63 30.65 -0.29
N GLY A 209 8.24 29.52 -0.69
CA GLY A 209 9.69 29.32 -0.61
C GLY A 209 10.20 29.04 0.81
N ILE A 210 9.30 28.83 1.77
CA ILE A 210 9.65 28.50 3.15
C ILE A 210 10.00 27.01 3.19
N GLY A 211 11.30 26.72 3.02
CA GLY A 211 11.86 25.36 3.09
C GLY A 211 12.42 24.98 4.46
N GLN A 212 12.34 25.89 5.45
CA GLN A 212 12.87 25.65 6.79
C GLN A 212 11.77 25.16 7.74
N VAL A 213 12.16 24.24 8.61
CA VAL A 213 11.29 23.61 9.61
C VAL A 213 10.99 24.63 10.71
N ASP A 214 9.74 25.10 10.77
CA ASP A 214 9.25 25.93 11.87
C ASP A 214 8.97 25.07 13.11
N LYS A 215 9.86 25.16 14.11
CA LYS A 215 9.78 24.40 15.37
C LYS A 215 8.73 24.96 16.35
N SER A 216 8.07 26.07 16.04
CA SER A 216 6.95 26.58 16.83
C SER A 216 5.66 25.79 16.61
N LYS A 217 5.57 25.05 15.50
CA LYS A 217 4.44 24.17 15.19
C LYS A 217 4.38 22.99 16.15
N ASN A 218 3.20 22.39 16.25
CA ASN A 218 3.04 21.11 16.94
C ASN A 218 3.95 20.05 16.32
N ARG A 219 4.70 19.35 17.16
CA ARG A 219 5.53 18.23 16.72
C ARG A 219 4.63 17.11 16.20
N TYR A 220 4.91 16.67 14.99
CA TYR A 220 4.31 15.53 14.32
C TYR A 220 5.24 14.32 14.42
N ASP A 221 4.81 13.26 15.09
CA ASP A 221 5.60 12.02 15.18
C ASP A 221 5.39 11.15 13.94
N PHE A 222 6.10 11.47 12.86
CA PHE A 222 5.95 10.74 11.60
C PHE A 222 6.34 9.27 11.73
N GLN A 223 7.21 8.88 12.67
CA GLN A 223 7.61 7.49 12.84
C GLN A 223 6.47 6.67 13.43
N ALA A 224 5.81 7.19 14.47
CA ALA A 224 4.61 6.59 15.03
C ALA A 224 3.48 6.54 13.99
N GLU A 225 3.30 7.60 13.20
CA GLU A 225 2.26 7.62 12.18
C GLU A 225 2.55 6.62 11.04
N ILE A 226 3.80 6.44 10.60
CA ILE A 226 4.15 5.38 9.62
C ILE A 226 3.82 4.00 10.21
N ALA A 227 4.12 3.75 11.49
CA ALA A 227 3.81 2.50 12.15
C ALA A 227 2.30 2.23 12.18
N ASN A 228 1.48 3.25 12.50
CA ASN A 228 0.02 3.16 12.47
C ASN A 228 -0.49 2.93 11.04
N TYR A 229 0.00 3.71 10.07
CA TYR A 229 -0.38 3.61 8.66
C TYR A 229 -0.15 2.19 8.10
N ASN A 230 0.99 1.58 8.44
CA ASN A 230 1.33 0.23 7.97
C ASN A 230 0.45 -0.88 8.56
N GLN A 231 -0.29 -0.63 9.66
CA GLN A 231 -1.23 -1.58 10.25
C GLN A 231 -2.63 -1.51 9.62
N LEU A 232 -2.93 -0.44 8.87
CA LEU A 232 -4.22 -0.27 8.24
C LEU A 232 -4.35 -1.15 6.99
N ALA A 233 -5.56 -1.65 6.72
CA ALA A 233 -5.92 -2.20 5.42
C ALA A 233 -5.84 -1.11 4.32
N GLU A 234 -5.74 -1.51 3.05
CA GLU A 234 -5.54 -0.61 1.90
C GLU A 234 -6.55 0.56 1.87
N VAL A 235 -7.83 0.30 2.14
CA VAL A 235 -8.86 1.36 2.21
C VAL A 235 -8.58 2.35 3.35
N GLY A 236 -8.16 1.85 4.53
CA GLY A 236 -7.80 2.70 5.66
C GLY A 236 -6.55 3.54 5.39
N GLN A 237 -5.55 2.96 4.71
CA GLN A 237 -4.38 3.67 4.24
C GLN A 237 -4.75 4.83 3.30
N LEU A 238 -5.58 4.56 2.28
CA LEU A 238 -6.03 5.59 1.33
C LEU A 238 -6.85 6.69 2.00
N LEU A 239 -7.73 6.34 2.95
CA LEU A 239 -8.51 7.32 3.73
C LEU A 239 -7.61 8.21 4.57
N SER A 240 -6.67 7.62 5.31
CA SER A 240 -5.73 8.39 6.14
C SER A 240 -4.82 9.29 5.30
N ALA A 241 -4.32 8.79 4.16
CA ALA A 241 -3.52 9.58 3.23
C ALA A 241 -4.33 10.75 2.66
N LYS A 242 -5.58 10.51 2.22
CA LYS A 242 -6.47 11.56 1.73
C LYS A 242 -6.70 12.67 2.76
N ASP A 243 -7.00 12.32 4.01
CA ASP A 243 -7.18 13.28 5.11
C ASP A 243 -5.91 14.12 5.34
N ARG A 244 -4.72 13.49 5.34
CA ARG A 244 -3.45 14.22 5.46
C ARG A 244 -3.18 15.14 4.26
N ILE A 245 -3.44 14.68 3.04
CA ILE A 245 -3.30 15.49 1.81
C ILE A 245 -4.21 16.73 1.89
N GLU A 246 -5.48 16.56 2.27
CA GLU A 246 -6.44 17.66 2.40
C GLU A 246 -6.03 18.66 3.49
N LYS A 247 -5.62 18.17 4.66
CA LYS A 247 -5.10 19.00 5.78
C LYS A 247 -3.85 19.79 5.40
N ASN A 248 -3.03 19.28 4.49
CA ASN A 248 -1.83 19.99 4.02
C ASN A 248 -2.13 21.19 3.10
N GLY A 249 -3.39 21.32 2.67
CA GLY A 249 -3.91 22.40 1.82
C GLY A 249 -3.85 22.09 0.33
N VAL A 250 -4.97 22.21 -0.37
CA VAL A 250 -5.09 21.89 -1.80
C VAL A 250 -4.74 23.11 -2.67
N LYS A 251 -3.45 23.25 -3.04
CA LYS A 251 -2.92 24.45 -3.72
C LYS A 251 -2.84 24.37 -5.25
N ASN A 252 -2.93 23.18 -5.83
CA ASN A 252 -2.83 22.99 -7.28
C ASN A 252 -3.67 21.81 -7.77
N GLU A 253 -3.79 21.70 -9.08
CA GLU A 253 -4.56 20.64 -9.74
C GLU A 253 -3.96 19.25 -9.56
N LEU A 254 -2.65 19.13 -9.30
CA LEU A 254 -2.00 17.84 -9.04
C LEU A 254 -2.50 17.24 -7.73
N ILE A 255 -2.62 18.05 -6.67
CA ILE A 255 -3.17 17.62 -5.37
C ILE A 255 -4.64 17.21 -5.52
N LYS A 256 -5.44 17.97 -6.27
CA LYS A 256 -6.85 17.59 -6.55
C LYS A 256 -6.94 16.26 -7.29
N LYS A 257 -6.06 16.02 -8.26
CA LYS A 257 -6.00 14.75 -9.00
C LYS A 257 -5.63 13.58 -8.09
N GLU A 258 -4.68 13.76 -7.17
CA GLU A 258 -4.31 12.72 -6.20
C GLU A 258 -5.48 12.37 -5.27
N ILE A 259 -6.18 13.38 -4.73
CA ILE A 259 -7.37 13.15 -3.89
C ILE A 259 -8.47 12.42 -4.68
N ALA A 260 -8.70 12.81 -5.93
CA ALA A 260 -9.68 12.18 -6.80
C ALA A 260 -9.28 10.72 -7.14
N TYR A 261 -8.00 10.47 -7.37
CA TYR A 261 -7.47 9.12 -7.58
C TYR A 261 -7.70 8.24 -6.34
N ASN A 262 -7.30 8.71 -5.15
CA ASN A 262 -7.52 7.98 -3.90
C ASN A 262 -9.01 7.71 -3.66
N THR A 263 -9.88 8.69 -3.93
CA THR A 263 -11.33 8.53 -3.79
C THR A 263 -11.86 7.43 -4.71
N LYS A 264 -11.52 7.47 -6.01
CA LYS A 264 -11.94 6.43 -6.97
C LYS A 264 -11.40 5.04 -6.59
N LYS A 265 -10.18 4.95 -6.09
CA LYS A 265 -9.57 3.69 -5.66
C LYS A 265 -10.27 3.13 -4.41
N ILE A 266 -10.62 3.99 -3.44
CA ILE A 266 -11.42 3.61 -2.26
C ILE A 266 -12.76 3.05 -2.70
N ASP A 267 -13.47 3.75 -3.59
CA ASP A 267 -14.79 3.33 -4.07
C ASP A 267 -14.71 1.98 -4.79
N TYR A 268 -13.73 1.81 -5.68
CA TYR A 268 -13.48 0.54 -6.37
C TYR A 268 -13.21 -0.61 -5.39
N LEU A 269 -12.34 -0.42 -4.39
CA LEU A 269 -12.00 -1.46 -3.42
C LEU A 269 -13.20 -1.86 -2.56
N ARG A 270 -14.01 -0.87 -2.13
CA ARG A 270 -15.24 -1.13 -1.39
C ARG A 270 -16.26 -1.88 -2.22
N GLU A 271 -16.48 -1.45 -3.47
CA GLU A 271 -17.38 -2.14 -4.39
C GLU A 271 -16.91 -3.57 -4.67
N SER A 272 -15.62 -3.77 -4.95
CA SER A 272 -15.05 -5.10 -5.18
C SER A 272 -15.20 -6.01 -3.96
N LYS A 273 -14.92 -5.50 -2.76
CA LYS A 273 -15.13 -6.26 -1.51
C LYS A 273 -16.61 -6.59 -1.33
N ALA A 274 -17.50 -5.64 -1.52
CA ALA A 274 -18.93 -5.85 -1.32
C ALA A 274 -19.51 -6.87 -2.33
N ILE A 275 -18.98 -6.91 -3.57
CA ILE A 275 -19.31 -7.95 -4.55
C ILE A 275 -18.80 -9.32 -4.09
N ALA A 276 -17.57 -9.40 -3.57
CA ALA A 276 -17.01 -10.65 -3.05
C ALA A 276 -17.83 -11.18 -1.85
N ASP A 277 -18.17 -10.30 -0.91
CA ASP A 277 -19.02 -10.61 0.25
C ASP A 277 -20.41 -11.07 -0.22
N LEU A 278 -21.01 -10.40 -1.22
CA LEU A 278 -22.31 -10.79 -1.77
C LEU A 278 -22.26 -12.18 -2.42
N ASN A 279 -21.22 -12.48 -3.19
CA ASN A 279 -21.05 -13.80 -3.79
C ASN A 279 -20.91 -14.89 -2.71
N TYR A 280 -20.17 -14.60 -1.63
CA TYR A 280 -20.08 -15.50 -0.49
C TYR A 280 -21.44 -15.75 0.19
N ILE A 281 -22.22 -14.68 0.43
CA ILE A 281 -23.58 -14.79 0.99
C ILE A 281 -24.49 -15.62 0.09
N ILE A 282 -24.43 -15.41 -1.23
CA ILE A 282 -25.25 -16.16 -2.19
C ILE A 282 -24.91 -17.66 -2.15
N ASN A 283 -23.62 -18.02 -2.11
CA ASN A 283 -23.20 -19.42 -2.02
C ASN A 283 -23.66 -20.04 -0.70
N LEU A 284 -23.45 -19.36 0.43
CA LEU A 284 -23.89 -19.84 1.74
C LEU A 284 -25.42 -19.99 1.83
N TYR A 285 -26.15 -19.05 1.23
CA TYR A 285 -27.61 -19.15 1.10
C TYR A 285 -28.03 -20.38 0.29
N GLN A 286 -27.41 -20.61 -0.87
CA GLN A 286 -27.71 -21.79 -1.71
C GLN A 286 -27.42 -23.12 -0.99
N GLU A 287 -26.34 -23.19 -0.21
CA GLU A 287 -26.05 -24.34 0.65
C GLU A 287 -27.14 -24.53 1.71
N GLY A 288 -27.51 -23.45 2.42
CA GLY A 288 -28.58 -23.46 3.42
C GLY A 288 -29.94 -23.89 2.84
N VAL A 289 -30.30 -23.41 1.65
CA VAL A 289 -31.53 -23.82 0.95
C VAL A 289 -31.47 -25.29 0.54
N THR A 290 -30.34 -25.76 0.02
CA THR A 290 -30.14 -27.16 -0.35
C THR A 290 -30.33 -28.08 0.85
N GLU A 291 -29.70 -27.76 1.98
CA GLU A 291 -29.82 -28.51 3.24
C GLU A 291 -31.24 -28.48 3.80
N LEU A 292 -31.88 -27.30 3.78
CA LEU A 292 -33.27 -27.15 4.22
C LEU A 292 -34.21 -28.01 3.35
N ASN A 293 -34.07 -27.95 2.03
CA ASN A 293 -34.88 -28.76 1.12
C ASN A 293 -34.66 -30.27 1.33
N ALA A 294 -33.42 -30.70 1.59
CA ALA A 294 -33.14 -32.09 1.95
C ALA A 294 -33.86 -32.50 3.24
N PHE A 295 -33.84 -31.63 4.27
CA PHE A 295 -34.59 -31.85 5.50
C PHE A 295 -36.11 -31.87 5.27
N ILE A 296 -36.66 -30.94 4.49
CA ILE A 296 -38.09 -30.88 4.16
C ILE A 296 -38.52 -32.17 3.45
N ASN A 297 -37.74 -32.63 2.46
CA ASN A 297 -38.01 -33.89 1.76
C ASN A 297 -37.98 -35.09 2.71
N TYR A 298 -37.02 -35.12 3.63
CA TYR A 298 -36.94 -36.15 4.66
C TYR A 298 -38.13 -36.11 5.63
N ARG A 299 -38.58 -34.91 6.03
CA ARG A 299 -39.80 -34.69 6.83
C ARG A 299 -41.06 -35.13 6.08
N ASN A 300 -41.17 -34.82 4.78
CA ASN A 300 -42.29 -35.23 3.94
C ASN A 300 -42.38 -36.75 3.78
N ARG A 301 -41.24 -37.45 3.90
CA ARG A 301 -41.17 -38.92 4.01
C ARG A 301 -41.37 -39.42 5.44
N GLN A 302 -41.87 -38.57 6.33
CA GLN A 302 -42.14 -38.88 7.74
C GLN A 302 -40.89 -39.36 8.49
N PHE A 303 -39.73 -38.78 8.17
CA PHE A 303 -38.42 -39.16 8.72
C PHE A 303 -38.05 -40.63 8.46
N LYS A 304 -38.28 -41.09 7.23
CA LYS A 304 -37.85 -42.40 6.73
C LYS A 304 -36.70 -42.23 5.73
N PRO A 305 -35.58 -42.99 5.88
CA PRO A 305 -35.32 -44.01 6.91
C PRO A 305 -35.09 -43.41 8.31
N LEU A 306 -35.33 -44.18 9.36
CA LEU A 306 -35.18 -43.71 10.74
C LEU A 306 -33.73 -43.30 11.02
N ASN A 307 -33.57 -42.10 11.58
CA ASN A 307 -32.31 -41.59 12.11
C ASN A 307 -32.48 -41.31 13.62
N SER A 308 -31.37 -41.16 14.34
CA SER A 308 -31.40 -40.79 15.75
C SER A 308 -31.98 -39.38 15.95
N ASP A 309 -32.56 -39.13 17.13
CA ASP A 309 -33.08 -37.82 17.51
C ASP A 309 -32.02 -36.70 17.35
N ALA A 310 -30.75 -37.02 17.60
CA ALA A 310 -29.62 -36.11 17.44
C ALA A 310 -29.35 -35.77 15.97
N GLU A 311 -29.41 -36.76 15.07
CA GLU A 311 -29.24 -36.56 13.63
C GLU A 311 -30.39 -35.76 13.03
N ILE A 312 -31.63 -36.07 13.38
CA ILE A 312 -32.82 -35.31 12.93
C ILE A 312 -32.70 -33.84 13.36
N ARG A 313 -32.27 -33.60 14.60
CA ARG A 313 -32.04 -32.24 15.10
C ARG A 313 -30.94 -31.52 14.32
N LYS A 314 -29.81 -32.18 14.06
CA LYS A 314 -28.69 -31.59 13.31
C LYS A 314 -29.09 -31.21 11.88
N MET A 315 -29.92 -32.04 11.23
CA MET A 315 -30.37 -31.80 9.85
C MET A 315 -31.18 -30.51 9.68
N ILE A 316 -31.83 -29.99 10.73
CA ILE A 316 -32.55 -28.70 10.67
C ILE A 316 -31.76 -27.54 11.28
N ILE A 317 -30.95 -27.78 12.32
CA ILE A 317 -30.11 -26.73 12.93
C ILE A 317 -29.06 -26.22 11.93
N SER A 318 -28.42 -27.11 11.16
CA SER A 318 -27.38 -26.72 10.20
C SER A 318 -27.87 -25.70 9.16
N PRO A 319 -28.95 -25.95 8.39
CA PRO A 319 -29.47 -24.96 7.46
C PRO A 319 -29.98 -23.70 8.17
N ASN A 320 -30.60 -23.81 9.35
CA ASN A 320 -31.10 -22.62 10.05
C ASN A 320 -29.95 -21.67 10.44
N ASN A 321 -28.88 -22.20 11.05
CA ASN A 321 -27.69 -21.41 11.42
C ASN A 321 -27.05 -20.74 10.19
N LYS A 322 -26.96 -21.45 9.04
CA LYS A 322 -26.43 -20.87 7.80
C LYS A 322 -27.29 -19.70 7.31
N LEU A 323 -28.61 -19.88 7.28
CA LEU A 323 -29.54 -18.87 6.78
C LEU A 323 -29.61 -17.64 7.71
N GLU A 324 -29.56 -17.84 9.03
CA GLU A 324 -29.47 -16.75 10.00
C GLU A 324 -28.15 -15.99 9.86
N TYR A 325 -27.03 -16.70 9.70
CA TYR A 325 -25.74 -16.07 9.45
C TYR A 325 -25.70 -15.28 8.13
N CYS A 326 -26.32 -15.80 7.05
CA CYS A 326 -26.52 -15.03 5.82
C CYS A 326 -27.27 -13.71 6.08
N GLN A 327 -28.27 -13.74 6.96
CA GLN A 327 -29.08 -12.56 7.27
C GLN A 327 -28.26 -11.50 8.02
N GLU A 328 -27.43 -11.93 8.98
CA GLU A 328 -26.47 -11.05 9.67
C GLU A 328 -25.46 -10.44 8.70
N LEU A 329 -24.84 -11.25 7.84
CA LEU A 329 -23.88 -10.77 6.84
C LEU A 329 -24.51 -9.75 5.88
N LEU A 330 -25.73 -10.01 5.43
CA LEU A 330 -26.43 -9.14 4.48
C LEU A 330 -26.93 -7.82 5.12
N ASN A 331 -27.12 -7.80 6.43
CA ASN A 331 -27.42 -6.59 7.20
C ASN A 331 -26.17 -5.71 7.40
N ASN A 332 -25.01 -6.35 7.55
CA ASN A 332 -23.71 -5.69 7.74
C ASN A 332 -22.96 -5.38 6.44
N LEU A 333 -23.51 -5.78 5.29
CA LEU A 333 -22.90 -5.54 3.98
C LEU A 333 -22.76 -4.02 3.74
N GLU A 334 -21.54 -3.57 3.46
CA GLU A 334 -21.30 -2.18 3.06
C GLU A 334 -22.14 -1.83 1.81
N ARG A 335 -22.47 -0.54 1.66
CA ARG A 335 -23.28 -0.07 0.53
C ARG A 335 -22.62 -0.48 -0.80
N VAL A 336 -23.30 -1.35 -1.53
CA VAL A 336 -22.96 -1.69 -2.91
C VAL A 336 -23.46 -0.55 -3.82
N GLY A 337 -22.76 -0.30 -4.93
CA GLY A 337 -23.15 0.72 -5.90
C GLY A 337 -24.62 0.63 -6.33
N ALA A 338 -25.20 1.76 -6.76
CA ALA A 338 -26.64 1.91 -7.01
C ALA A 338 -27.25 0.85 -7.96
N SER A 339 -26.44 0.29 -8.87
CA SER A 339 -26.83 -0.77 -9.80
C SER A 339 -27.22 -2.09 -9.11
N ASN A 340 -26.69 -2.38 -7.91
CA ASN A 340 -26.93 -3.65 -7.22
C ASN A 340 -28.00 -3.56 -6.11
N THR A 341 -28.43 -2.35 -5.73
CA THR A 341 -29.39 -2.13 -4.63
C THR A 341 -30.70 -2.90 -4.82
N SER A 342 -31.26 -2.89 -6.03
CA SER A 342 -32.52 -3.60 -6.33
C SER A 342 -32.38 -5.12 -6.16
N ASN A 343 -31.26 -5.69 -6.63
CA ASN A 343 -31.00 -7.12 -6.53
C ASN A 343 -30.76 -7.54 -5.07
N ILE A 344 -30.04 -6.74 -4.30
CA ILE A 344 -29.81 -6.98 -2.87
C ILE A 344 -31.11 -6.99 -2.09
N ASN A 345 -32.03 -6.05 -2.38
CA ASN A 345 -33.33 -6.01 -1.71
C ASN A 345 -34.18 -7.25 -2.02
N LYS A 346 -34.12 -7.78 -3.25
CA LYS A 346 -34.79 -9.04 -3.60
C LYS A 346 -34.20 -10.22 -2.84
N ILE A 347 -32.86 -10.30 -2.74
CA ILE A 347 -32.18 -11.35 -1.97
C ILE A 347 -32.55 -11.25 -0.49
N LYS A 348 -32.56 -10.03 0.09
CA LYS A 348 -32.99 -9.79 1.48
C LYS A 348 -34.40 -10.33 1.74
N LYS A 349 -35.35 -10.05 0.85
CA LYS A 349 -36.73 -10.54 0.98
C LYS A 349 -36.80 -12.06 0.88
N SER A 350 -36.18 -12.66 -0.14
CA SER A 350 -36.15 -14.12 -0.31
C SER A 350 -35.51 -14.83 0.88
N LEU A 351 -34.44 -14.27 1.43
CA LEU A 351 -33.75 -14.81 2.59
C LEU A 351 -34.64 -14.73 3.84
N GLN A 352 -35.32 -13.60 4.06
CA GLN A 352 -36.26 -13.46 5.19
C GLN A 352 -37.36 -14.51 5.15
N GLU A 353 -37.97 -14.75 4.00
CA GLU A 353 -39.00 -15.77 3.82
C GLU A 353 -38.45 -17.18 4.09
N THR A 354 -37.24 -17.46 3.62
CA THR A 354 -36.58 -18.76 3.80
C THR A 354 -36.17 -19.02 5.25
N VAL A 355 -35.63 -18.01 5.95
CA VAL A 355 -35.33 -18.08 7.39
C VAL A 355 -36.59 -18.38 8.19
N GLN A 356 -37.71 -17.72 7.87
CA GLN A 356 -38.98 -17.97 8.54
C GLN A 356 -39.45 -19.40 8.33
N MET A 357 -39.33 -19.94 7.11
CA MET A 357 -39.63 -21.33 6.81
C MET A 357 -38.72 -22.29 7.60
N ALA A 358 -37.41 -22.05 7.63
CA ALA A 358 -36.46 -22.87 8.38
C ALA A 358 -36.83 -22.94 9.87
N ARG A 359 -37.17 -21.80 10.48
CA ARG A 359 -37.62 -21.73 11.88
C ARG A 359 -38.91 -22.50 12.14
N GLN A 360 -39.87 -22.48 11.21
CA GLN A 360 -41.10 -23.28 11.33
C GLN A 360 -40.79 -24.79 11.32
N HIS A 361 -39.89 -25.22 10.43
CA HIS A 361 -39.44 -26.61 10.37
C HIS A 361 -38.64 -27.02 11.61
N GLU A 362 -37.84 -26.12 12.18
CA GLU A 362 -37.15 -26.36 13.44
C GLU A 362 -38.13 -26.50 14.61
N ALA A 363 -39.11 -25.59 14.72
CA ALA A 363 -40.14 -25.65 15.75
C ALA A 363 -40.95 -26.96 15.69
N PHE A 364 -41.31 -27.41 14.49
CA PHE A 364 -41.92 -28.73 14.30
C PHE A 364 -41.00 -29.85 14.81
N THR A 365 -39.72 -29.80 14.45
CA THR A 365 -38.74 -30.84 14.83
C THR A 365 -38.59 -30.90 16.34
N TYR A 366 -38.51 -29.74 17.00
CA TYR A 366 -38.46 -29.66 18.45
C TYR A 366 -39.71 -30.29 19.11
N ASN A 367 -40.90 -29.95 18.62
CA ASN A 367 -42.15 -30.54 19.09
C ASN A 367 -42.17 -32.07 18.86
N TYR A 368 -41.81 -32.52 17.66
CA TYR A 368 -41.72 -33.93 17.29
C TYR A 368 -40.82 -34.73 18.24
N LEU A 369 -39.59 -34.24 18.46
CA LEU A 369 -38.62 -34.93 19.31
C LEU A 369 -39.02 -34.91 20.79
N SER A 370 -39.81 -33.91 21.23
CA SER A 370 -40.32 -33.83 22.61
C SER A 370 -41.40 -34.88 22.96
N LYS A 371 -42.05 -35.50 21.95
CA LYS A 371 -43.12 -36.49 22.18
C LYS A 371 -42.57 -37.91 22.32
N PRO A 372 -43.24 -38.79 23.09
CA PRO A 372 -42.95 -40.23 23.09
C PRO A 372 -43.04 -40.81 21.68
N ILE A 373 -42.20 -41.79 21.33
CA ILE A 373 -42.10 -42.37 19.97
C ILE A 373 -43.48 -42.76 19.40
N LYS A 374 -44.36 -43.38 20.21
CA LYS A 374 -45.71 -43.80 19.80
C LYS A 374 -46.65 -42.65 19.43
N ALA A 375 -46.39 -41.43 19.89
CA ALA A 375 -47.21 -40.24 19.66
C ALA A 375 -46.64 -39.32 18.56
N ARG A 376 -45.48 -39.66 17.97
CA ARG A 376 -44.79 -38.83 16.98
C ARG A 376 -45.46 -38.85 15.60
N GLU A 377 -46.06 -39.98 15.23
CA GLU A 377 -46.66 -40.17 13.91
C GLU A 377 -47.87 -39.26 13.66
N SER A 378 -48.69 -39.00 14.69
CA SER A 378 -49.87 -38.13 14.58
C SER A 378 -49.54 -36.67 14.25
N LEU A 379 -48.31 -36.21 14.58
CA LEU A 379 -47.87 -34.84 14.31
C LEU A 379 -47.72 -34.53 12.81
N PHE A 380 -47.55 -35.55 11.96
CA PHE A 380 -47.50 -35.33 10.50
C PHE A 380 -48.87 -35.06 9.88
N TYR A 381 -49.96 -35.38 10.59
CA TYR A 381 -51.34 -35.25 10.11
C TYR A 381 -52.07 -34.06 10.74
N THR A 382 -51.39 -33.33 11.63
CA THR A 382 -51.92 -32.11 12.25
C THR A 382 -51.50 -30.94 11.35
N SER A 383 -52.45 -30.22 10.78
CA SER A 383 -52.18 -29.03 9.95
C SER A 383 -51.36 -28.01 10.76
N ILE A 384 -50.33 -27.42 10.14
CA ILE A 384 -49.55 -26.30 10.69
C ILE A 384 -50.36 -25.02 10.60
#